data_AF-A0AAN6LGG7-F1
#
_entry.id   AF-A0AAN6LGG7-F1
#
_cell.length_a   1.000
_cell.length_b   1.000
_cell.length_c   1.000
_cell.angle_alpha   90.00
_cell.angle_beta   90.00
_cell.angle_gamma   90.00
#
_symmetry.space_group_name_H-M   'P 1'
#
loop_
_entity.id
_entity.type
_entity.pdbx_description
1 polymer ?
#
loop_
_entity_poly.entity_id
_entity_poly.type
_entity_poly.pdbx_seq_one_letter_code
_entity_poly.pdbx_strand_id
1 'polypeptide(L)'
;MASFQNAAAVNAPHEPAIRFRHSSGDGTAAGDFPNGQVWLKLPKRVEFVDETDEVCQSSQDPDECSSPDTNKAATATSFGYVVSDQHSPCTGDSTGSRISVKSITLSHSVSPRVSRELPAPTSRPYPTQILPAQSLLSADRRVSLSSPGHDLSFFHKPGAFIFDQQQAYLLRHFIDNVACFFDFCDSERHFAREVPQRAKTCRTLRNAVLALSARHLSRTGEFDPFVSDRYYQECLKTLIPSLNDEAATSNDELLASTVILRLLEEFDGKLTLSISLRMMIPSLTKLAVPIVGSDPQGHSFGTLSFIKAQDGHSKATGLRQAAFWAGLRQDIFLSLTLHRSPGIQHYSHHCNIDRSLASADDCTWACRAVVHCADVLQFAFGRGPRSVAAHTSLKEYNLNWRKCRPPSFNPLFSNESDARSTETFPDIRLHSDWHVMGVQYLLLAYTLLLAHDPTLPRDTPRDNDDSRVVDDEIKCNVRKLCGIGLSNTSTPAGIFMSCMGISSFSHWFFEPREQQNLLDVLVRTEKMHGWPTVVAQNQVKQAWSRP
;
A
#
# COMPACT_ATOMS: atom_id res chain seq x y z
N MET A 1 -62.92 -15.67 -53.74
CA MET A 1 -62.49 -14.39 -53.14
C MET A 1 -61.29 -14.68 -52.25
N ALA A 2 -60.13 -14.07 -52.57
CA ALA A 2 -58.84 -13.99 -51.82
C ALA A 2 -58.26 -15.34 -51.28
N SER A 3 -57.27 -16.03 -51.85
CA SER A 3 -55.88 -15.65 -52.20
C SER A 3 -55.12 -15.06 -50.99
N PHE A 4 -53.99 -15.56 -50.46
CA PHE A 4 -53.07 -16.65 -50.80
C PHE A 4 -52.15 -16.90 -49.58
N GLN A 5 -51.77 -18.17 -49.36
CA GLN A 5 -50.54 -18.72 -48.72
C GLN A 5 -49.84 -17.98 -47.57
N ASN A 6 -49.71 -18.68 -46.43
CA ASN A 6 -48.58 -18.53 -45.51
C ASN A 6 -48.07 -19.93 -45.14
N ALA A 7 -46.89 -20.30 -45.64
CA ALA A 7 -46.20 -21.54 -45.29
C ALA A 7 -44.68 -21.32 -45.23
N ALA A 8 -44.17 -21.40 -44.02
CA ALA A 8 -42.89 -21.97 -43.57
C ALA A 8 -41.61 -21.82 -44.42
N ALA A 9 -40.57 -21.22 -43.82
CA ALA A 9 -39.20 -21.74 -43.86
C ALA A 9 -38.38 -21.12 -42.69
N VAL A 10 -38.03 -21.91 -41.66
CA VAL A 10 -36.70 -22.55 -41.45
C VAL A 10 -35.69 -21.64 -40.74
N ASN A 11 -35.29 -22.09 -39.54
CA ASN A 11 -34.23 -21.58 -38.69
C ASN A 11 -32.93 -21.29 -39.46
N ALA A 12 -32.39 -20.09 -39.28
CA ALA A 12 -30.99 -19.76 -39.59
C ALA A 12 -30.19 -19.69 -38.27
N PRO A 13 -28.96 -20.24 -38.20
CA PRO A 13 -28.13 -20.18 -37.00
C PRO A 13 -27.47 -18.81 -36.86
N HIS A 14 -27.54 -18.20 -35.68
CA HIS A 14 -26.69 -17.05 -35.34
C HIS A 14 -25.21 -17.50 -35.30
N GLU A 15 -24.38 -16.91 -36.17
CA GLU A 15 -22.94 -17.13 -36.20
C GLU A 15 -22.27 -16.68 -34.89
N PRO A 16 -21.37 -17.48 -34.29
CA PRO A 16 -20.54 -17.01 -33.19
C PRO A 16 -19.46 -16.07 -33.72
N ALA A 17 -19.39 -14.85 -33.18
CA ALA A 17 -18.33 -13.90 -33.49
C ALA A 17 -16.95 -14.48 -33.09
N ILE A 18 -16.16 -14.86 -34.08
CA ILE A 18 -14.79 -15.38 -33.93
C ILE A 18 -13.85 -14.18 -33.70
N ARG A 19 -13.27 -14.06 -32.50
CA ARG A 19 -12.22 -13.06 -32.20
C ARG A 19 -10.84 -13.65 -32.49
N PHE A 20 -10.08 -13.00 -33.37
CA PHE A 20 -8.69 -13.36 -33.67
C PHE A 20 -7.72 -12.71 -32.67
N ARG A 21 -6.77 -13.48 -32.14
CA ARG A 21 -5.58 -12.98 -31.42
C ARG A 21 -4.59 -12.42 -32.45
N HIS A 22 -4.25 -11.14 -32.34
CA HIS A 22 -3.07 -10.61 -33.02
C HIS A 22 -1.82 -10.89 -32.18
N SER A 23 -0.92 -11.73 -32.71
CA SER A 23 0.47 -11.81 -32.24
C SER A 23 1.26 -10.68 -32.88
N SER A 24 1.68 -9.71 -32.07
CA SER A 24 2.67 -8.71 -32.45
C SER A 24 3.89 -8.90 -31.56
N GLY A 25 4.96 -9.48 -32.13
CA GLY A 25 6.26 -9.59 -31.45
C GLY A 25 7.18 -10.64 -32.08
N ASP A 26 8.15 -10.17 -32.86
CA ASP A 26 9.45 -10.78 -33.17
C ASP A 26 9.60 -12.31 -33.18
N GLY A 27 9.50 -12.88 -34.38
CA GLY A 27 10.64 -13.52 -35.04
C GLY A 27 11.23 -14.85 -34.52
N THR A 28 10.93 -15.36 -33.33
CA THR A 28 11.56 -16.62 -32.86
C THR A 28 10.67 -17.48 -31.95
N ALA A 29 9.55 -17.97 -32.48
CA ALA A 29 8.94 -19.26 -32.12
C ALA A 29 7.73 -19.50 -33.03
N ALA A 30 7.95 -20.02 -34.24
CA ALA A 30 6.87 -20.53 -35.07
C ALA A 30 6.32 -21.79 -34.38
N GLY A 31 5.15 -21.68 -33.74
CA GLY A 31 4.37 -22.83 -33.34
C GLY A 31 3.79 -23.46 -34.60
N ASP A 32 4.37 -24.57 -35.05
CA ASP A 32 3.84 -25.33 -36.19
C ASP A 32 2.44 -25.85 -35.86
N PHE A 33 1.48 -25.53 -36.73
CA PHE A 33 0.13 -26.06 -36.62
C PHE A 33 0.11 -27.54 -37.06
N PRO A 34 -0.73 -28.39 -36.46
CA PRO A 34 -0.83 -29.79 -36.84
C PRO A 34 -1.17 -29.97 -38.33
N ASN A 35 -0.55 -30.95 -39.00
CA ASN A 35 -0.73 -31.25 -40.43
C ASN A 35 -2.19 -31.56 -40.86
N GLY A 36 -3.12 -31.72 -39.91
CA GLY A 36 -4.55 -31.95 -40.15
C GLY A 36 -5.45 -30.73 -39.94
N GLN A 37 -4.89 -29.52 -39.76
CA GLN A 37 -5.69 -28.32 -39.49
C GLN A 37 -6.52 -27.90 -40.70
N VAL A 38 -7.86 -27.93 -40.54
CA VAL A 38 -8.81 -27.49 -41.57
C VAL A 38 -9.02 -25.98 -41.45
N TRP A 39 -8.58 -25.24 -42.47
CA TRP A 39 -8.74 -23.78 -42.53
C TRP A 39 -10.07 -23.39 -43.20
N LEU A 40 -10.83 -22.50 -42.57
CA LEU A 40 -12.03 -21.92 -43.16
C LEU A 40 -11.62 -20.91 -44.24
N LYS A 41 -12.33 -20.91 -45.39
CA LYS A 41 -12.08 -19.95 -46.47
C LYS A 41 -12.60 -18.57 -46.06
N LEU A 42 -11.78 -17.54 -46.18
CA LEU A 42 -12.14 -16.15 -45.89
C LEU A 42 -13.26 -15.65 -46.84
N PRO A 43 -14.27 -14.92 -46.34
CA PRO A 43 -15.28 -14.29 -47.19
C PRO A 43 -14.65 -13.28 -48.15
N LYS A 44 -15.17 -13.21 -49.38
CA LYS A 44 -14.62 -12.33 -50.44
C LYS A 44 -14.84 -10.83 -50.20
N ARG A 45 -15.62 -10.46 -49.19
CA ARG A 45 -15.93 -9.06 -48.84
C ARG A 45 -16.19 -8.95 -47.35
N VAL A 46 -15.49 -8.04 -46.69
CA VAL A 46 -15.65 -7.70 -45.27
C VAL A 46 -15.95 -6.20 -45.23
N GLU A 47 -17.02 -5.81 -44.56
CA GLU A 47 -17.41 -4.42 -44.39
C GLU A 47 -17.32 -4.09 -42.90
N PHE A 48 -16.64 -3.00 -42.56
CA PHE A 48 -16.45 -2.56 -41.19
C PHE A 48 -17.43 -1.43 -40.92
N VAL A 49 -18.24 -1.59 -39.87
CA VAL A 49 -19.18 -0.55 -39.43
C VAL A 49 -18.55 0.15 -38.22
N ASP A 50 -18.49 1.48 -38.31
CA ASP A 50 -18.05 2.35 -37.22
C ASP A 50 -19.28 2.83 -36.43
N GLU A 51 -19.49 2.26 -35.26
CA GLU A 51 -20.64 2.56 -34.39
C GLU A 51 -20.34 3.70 -33.39
N THR A 52 -19.22 4.41 -33.56
CA THR A 52 -18.76 5.44 -32.60
C THR A 52 -19.78 6.56 -32.39
N ASP A 53 -20.47 6.98 -33.45
CA ASP A 53 -21.45 8.07 -33.38
C ASP A 53 -22.76 7.66 -32.70
N GLU A 54 -23.19 6.41 -32.86
CA GLU A 54 -24.41 5.87 -32.23
C GLU A 54 -24.23 5.71 -30.71
N VAL A 55 -23.03 5.34 -30.28
CA VAL A 55 -22.67 5.25 -28.86
C VAL A 55 -22.60 6.64 -28.21
N CYS A 56 -22.11 7.66 -28.93
CA CYS A 56 -22.03 9.03 -28.41
C CYS A 56 -23.41 9.68 -28.22
N GLN A 57 -24.39 9.35 -29.08
CA GLN A 57 -25.75 9.90 -28.97
C GLN A 57 -26.56 9.30 -27.81
N SER A 58 -26.23 8.08 -27.37
CA SER A 58 -26.90 7.42 -26.23
C SER A 58 -26.50 7.97 -24.85
N SER A 59 -25.52 8.88 -24.79
CA SER A 59 -24.88 9.33 -23.54
C SER A 59 -25.17 10.80 -23.19
N GLN A 60 -26.10 11.48 -23.87
CA GLN A 60 -26.44 12.88 -23.57
C GLN A 60 -27.73 12.96 -22.73
N ASP A 61 -27.56 13.26 -21.43
CA ASP A 61 -28.63 13.80 -20.58
C ASP A 61 -28.96 15.24 -21.00
N PRO A 62 -30.25 15.63 -21.08
CA PRO A 62 -30.67 16.92 -21.61
C PRO A 62 -30.73 17.97 -20.49
N ASP A 63 -29.59 18.48 -20.04
CA ASP A 63 -29.54 19.72 -19.25
C ASP A 63 -28.13 20.33 -19.31
N GLU A 64 -27.81 21.00 -20.42
CA GLU A 64 -26.90 22.16 -20.46
C GLU A 64 -26.96 22.77 -21.87
N CYS A 65 -27.91 23.69 -22.07
CA CYS A 65 -28.02 24.50 -23.27
C CYS A 65 -27.70 25.96 -22.93
N SER A 66 -26.54 26.46 -23.38
CA SER A 66 -26.38 27.86 -23.82
C SER A 66 -25.07 28.03 -24.61
N SER A 67 -25.21 27.98 -25.93
CA SER A 67 -24.30 28.51 -26.98
C SER A 67 -24.41 30.06 -27.05
N PRO A 68 -23.70 30.80 -27.93
CA PRO A 68 -23.00 30.39 -29.15
C PRO A 68 -21.51 30.83 -29.19
N ASP A 69 -20.70 30.33 -30.12
CA ASP A 69 -20.40 31.19 -31.27
C ASP A 69 -20.00 30.42 -32.54
N THR A 70 -20.57 30.93 -33.63
CA THR A 70 -20.49 30.49 -35.02
C THR A 70 -19.10 30.68 -35.65
N ASN A 71 -18.65 29.62 -36.33
CA ASN A 71 -17.89 29.56 -37.60
C ASN A 71 -16.78 30.58 -37.87
N LYS A 72 -15.55 30.07 -38.08
CA LYS A 72 -14.74 30.39 -39.30
C LYS A 72 -13.50 29.48 -39.51
N ALA A 73 -13.51 28.82 -40.67
CA ALA A 73 -12.46 28.60 -41.67
C ALA A 73 -10.95 28.44 -41.30
N ALA A 74 -10.44 27.25 -41.63
CA ALA A 74 -9.33 26.93 -42.54
C ALA A 74 -8.04 27.80 -42.67
N THR A 75 -6.92 27.06 -42.70
CA THR A 75 -5.66 27.25 -43.48
C THR A 75 -4.46 27.95 -42.81
N ALA A 76 -3.30 27.48 -43.25
CA ALA A 76 -1.96 27.55 -42.66
C ALA A 76 -1.15 28.84 -42.92
N THR A 77 0.01 28.90 -42.23
CA THR A 77 1.35 29.41 -42.65
C THR A 77 1.89 30.67 -41.93
N SER A 78 2.96 30.41 -41.13
CA SER A 78 4.26 31.09 -40.91
C SER A 78 4.51 32.63 -40.99
N PHE A 79 5.49 33.03 -40.14
CA PHE A 79 6.45 34.16 -40.13
C PHE A 79 6.10 35.50 -39.42
N GLY A 80 6.92 35.85 -38.41
CA GLY A 80 7.79 37.06 -38.47
C GLY A 80 7.51 38.29 -37.58
N TYR A 81 8.18 38.35 -36.41
CA TYR A 81 9.09 39.42 -35.89
C TYR A 81 8.67 40.89 -35.52
N VAL A 82 9.33 41.38 -34.45
CA VAL A 82 9.66 42.78 -34.00
C VAL A 82 8.59 43.53 -33.17
N VAL A 83 8.70 43.67 -31.83
CA VAL A 83 9.54 44.53 -30.92
C VAL A 83 8.92 45.89 -30.57
N SER A 84 8.92 46.15 -29.25
CA SER A 84 9.08 47.41 -28.49
C SER A 84 7.90 47.73 -27.57
N ASP A 85 8.07 48.32 -26.39
CA ASP A 85 9.16 48.54 -25.43
C ASP A 85 8.51 49.33 -24.25
N GLN A 86 9.20 49.42 -23.11
CA GLN A 86 9.13 50.52 -22.12
C GLN A 86 8.25 50.47 -20.84
N HIS A 87 9.01 50.40 -19.72
CA HIS A 87 9.06 51.32 -18.56
C HIS A 87 8.59 50.83 -17.17
N SER A 88 9.58 50.80 -16.26
CA SER A 88 9.61 50.72 -14.78
C SER A 88 9.08 52.03 -14.12
N PRO A 89 9.30 52.39 -12.80
CA PRO A 89 9.98 51.71 -11.68
C PRO A 89 9.38 51.97 -10.23
N CYS A 90 10.13 51.54 -9.18
CA CYS A 90 10.28 52.12 -7.82
C CYS A 90 9.19 51.82 -6.76
N THR A 91 9.39 51.73 -5.42
CA THR A 91 10.50 51.73 -4.42
C THR A 91 9.87 51.63 -3.00
N GLY A 92 10.65 51.24 -1.97
CA GLY A 92 10.51 51.68 -0.56
C GLY A 92 10.11 50.60 0.45
N ASP A 93 11.02 50.13 1.34
CA ASP A 93 11.33 50.65 2.71
C ASP A 93 10.18 50.42 3.72
N SER A 94 10.33 50.00 4.99
CA SER A 94 11.44 50.02 5.95
C SER A 94 10.98 49.40 7.31
N THR A 95 11.93 48.90 8.13
CA THR A 95 11.98 48.90 9.64
C THR A 95 10.89 48.18 10.48
N GLY A 96 11.09 47.60 11.67
CA GLY A 96 12.18 47.46 12.64
C GLY A 96 11.65 47.02 14.03
N SER A 97 12.55 46.52 14.90
CA SER A 97 12.46 46.23 16.36
C SER A 97 11.63 45.02 16.87
N ARG A 98 12.22 43.98 17.51
CA ARG A 98 12.94 43.84 18.81
C ARG A 98 12.08 44.11 20.06
N ILE A 99 11.75 43.06 20.82
CA ILE A 99 11.69 43.05 22.31
C ILE A 99 12.19 41.69 22.83
N SER A 100 13.08 41.75 23.83
CA SER A 100 13.65 40.65 24.60
C SER A 100 13.19 40.79 26.05
N VAL A 101 12.81 39.72 26.74
CA VAL A 101 12.84 39.65 28.22
C VAL A 101 13.28 38.24 28.68
N LYS A 102 14.06 38.25 29.76
CA LYS A 102 14.90 37.21 30.36
C LYS A 102 14.16 36.23 31.29
N SER A 103 14.78 35.04 31.39
CA SER A 103 14.92 34.03 32.47
C SER A 103 14.08 34.12 33.77
N ILE A 104 13.78 32.93 34.34
CA ILE A 104 14.24 32.50 35.69
C ILE A 104 14.22 30.96 35.77
N THR A 105 15.29 30.43 36.35
CA THR A 105 15.61 29.03 36.73
C THR A 105 15.02 28.67 38.09
N LEU A 106 14.70 27.39 38.32
CA LEU A 106 14.81 26.78 39.66
C LEU A 106 15.09 25.28 39.57
N SER A 107 16.24 24.91 40.11
CA SER A 107 16.79 23.57 40.34
C SER A 107 16.16 22.91 41.55
N HIS A 108 15.99 21.58 41.55
CA HIS A 108 16.13 20.77 42.75
C HIS A 108 16.59 19.35 42.41
N SER A 109 17.74 18.99 42.97
CA SER A 109 18.44 17.72 42.96
C SER A 109 17.93 16.78 44.05
N VAL A 110 17.79 15.48 43.78
CA VAL A 110 17.98 14.40 44.78
C VAL A 110 18.44 13.12 44.08
N SER A 111 19.57 12.56 44.51
CA SER A 111 19.94 11.14 44.36
C SER A 111 19.70 10.43 45.70
N PRO A 112 19.62 9.08 45.71
CA PRO A 112 20.77 8.34 46.22
C PRO A 112 21.10 7.01 45.51
N ARG A 113 22.35 6.58 45.71
CA ARG A 113 22.97 5.24 45.48
C ARG A 113 22.24 4.16 46.32
N VAL A 114 22.36 2.83 46.17
CA VAL A 114 23.47 1.85 46.03
C VAL A 114 22.76 0.51 45.62
N SER A 115 23.24 -0.41 44.79
CA SER A 115 24.25 -1.45 45.07
C SER A 115 24.37 -2.41 43.89
N ARG A 116 25.56 -2.98 43.81
CA ARG A 116 26.20 -3.77 42.75
C ARG A 116 26.01 -5.25 43.05
N GLU A 117 25.65 -6.05 42.04
CA GLU A 117 26.07 -7.46 41.94
C GLU A 117 25.98 -7.94 40.47
N LEU A 118 27.09 -8.49 39.98
CA LEU A 118 27.21 -9.19 38.69
C LEU A 118 26.81 -10.66 38.88
N PRO A 119 26.33 -11.34 37.83
CA PRO A 119 27.19 -12.39 37.26
C PRO A 119 27.27 -12.41 35.72
N ALA A 120 28.32 -13.08 35.27
CA ALA A 120 28.84 -13.23 33.91
C ALA A 120 27.98 -14.16 32.99
N PRO A 121 28.31 -14.30 31.70
CA PRO A 121 27.34 -14.58 30.64
C PRO A 121 27.12 -16.08 30.41
N THR A 122 25.86 -16.51 30.36
CA THR A 122 25.47 -17.78 29.74
C THR A 122 24.94 -17.51 28.35
N SER A 123 25.77 -17.85 27.36
CA SER A 123 25.39 -18.06 25.96
C SER A 123 24.18 -19.00 25.88
N ARG A 124 23.08 -18.54 25.29
CA ARG A 124 22.01 -19.42 24.80
C ARG A 124 21.80 -19.23 23.30
N PRO A 125 21.75 -20.32 22.53
CA PRO A 125 21.55 -20.29 21.09
C PRO A 125 20.09 -20.02 20.72
N TYR A 126 19.91 -19.39 19.56
CA TYR A 126 18.64 -19.15 18.87
C TYR A 126 17.84 -20.45 18.67
N PRO A 127 16.49 -20.41 18.74
CA PRO A 127 15.68 -21.53 18.31
C PRO A 127 15.68 -21.60 16.78
N THR A 128 16.40 -22.58 16.23
CA THR A 128 16.23 -23.02 14.84
C THR A 128 14.82 -23.61 14.72
N GLN A 129 13.94 -22.96 13.97
CA GLN A 129 12.68 -23.56 13.54
C GLN A 129 13.02 -24.71 12.59
N ILE A 130 12.94 -25.94 13.09
CA ILE A 130 13.00 -27.15 12.27
C ILE A 130 11.66 -27.25 11.55
N LEU A 131 11.67 -26.96 10.25
CA LEU A 131 10.58 -27.31 9.33
C LEU A 131 10.50 -28.85 9.25
N PRO A 132 9.33 -29.48 9.40
CA PRO A 132 9.18 -30.86 8.98
C PRO A 132 9.18 -30.90 7.45
N ALA A 133 10.11 -31.64 6.87
CA ALA A 133 10.15 -31.94 5.45
C ALA A 133 8.83 -32.58 4.99
N GLN A 134 8.29 -32.07 3.89
CA GLN A 134 7.19 -32.70 3.17
C GLN A 134 7.65 -34.04 2.57
N SER A 135 6.81 -35.05 2.66
CA SER A 135 6.88 -36.24 1.80
C SER A 135 5.50 -36.53 1.26
N LEU A 136 5.48 -36.77 -0.04
CA LEU A 136 4.37 -36.75 -0.97
C LEU A 136 3.25 -37.75 -0.65
N LEU A 137 2.07 -37.38 -1.14
CA LEU A 137 0.93 -38.26 -1.42
C LEU A 137 1.40 -39.60 -2.01
N SER A 138 1.06 -40.67 -1.32
CA SER A 138 0.92 -42.02 -1.89
C SER A 138 -0.29 -42.64 -1.21
N ALA A 139 -1.37 -42.78 -1.98
CA ALA A 139 -2.51 -43.58 -1.58
C ALA A 139 -2.09 -45.05 -1.42
N ASP A 140 -2.85 -45.76 -0.60
CA ASP A 140 -2.81 -47.20 -0.30
C ASP A 140 -1.80 -47.72 0.74
N ARG A 141 -2.22 -47.63 2.00
CA ARG A 141 -2.17 -48.78 2.92
C ARG A 141 -3.26 -48.64 4.00
N ARG A 142 -4.29 -49.49 3.94
CA ARG A 142 -5.22 -49.70 5.06
C ARG A 142 -4.44 -50.32 6.22
N VAL A 143 -4.05 -49.48 7.18
CA VAL A 143 -3.71 -49.93 8.53
C VAL A 143 -4.93 -49.64 9.39
N SER A 144 -5.67 -50.69 9.74
CA SER A 144 -6.75 -50.64 10.72
C SER A 144 -6.17 -50.43 12.10
N LEU A 145 -5.93 -49.17 12.47
CA LEU A 145 -5.69 -48.76 13.85
C LEU A 145 -7.05 -48.53 14.51
N SER A 146 -7.49 -49.48 15.32
CA SER A 146 -8.55 -49.27 16.30
C SER A 146 -8.05 -48.23 17.32
N SER A 147 -8.37 -46.97 17.07
CA SER A 147 -8.02 -45.86 17.98
C SER A 147 -8.98 -45.87 19.18
N PRO A 148 -8.49 -45.70 20.42
CA PRO A 148 -9.37 -45.51 21.57
C PRO A 148 -10.17 -44.22 21.34
N GLY A 149 -11.50 -44.33 21.40
CA GLY A 149 -12.42 -43.22 21.17
C GLY A 149 -12.21 -42.12 22.20
N HIS A 150 -11.38 -41.14 21.88
CA HIS A 150 -11.34 -39.88 22.62
C HIS A 150 -12.65 -39.15 22.32
N ASP A 151 -13.47 -38.99 23.33
CA ASP A 151 -14.74 -38.28 23.24
C ASP A 151 -14.48 -36.79 22.92
N LEU A 152 -14.56 -36.45 21.64
CA LEU A 152 -14.42 -35.08 21.14
C LEU A 152 -15.64 -34.21 21.50
N SER A 153 -16.67 -34.75 22.15
CA SER A 153 -17.85 -34.01 22.58
C SER A 153 -17.51 -32.87 23.55
N PHE A 154 -16.46 -33.02 24.36
CA PHE A 154 -15.98 -31.97 25.27
C PHE A 154 -15.49 -30.72 24.52
N PHE A 155 -14.93 -30.91 23.31
CA PHE A 155 -14.35 -29.82 22.52
C PHE A 155 -15.32 -29.26 21.46
N HIS A 156 -16.42 -29.95 21.16
CA HIS A 156 -17.29 -29.59 20.05
C HIS A 156 -18.71 -29.21 20.52
N LYS A 157 -19.05 -27.93 20.35
CA LYS A 157 -20.45 -27.50 20.43
C LYS A 157 -21.19 -27.94 19.16
N PRO A 158 -22.33 -28.65 19.26
CA PRO A 158 -23.12 -29.05 18.11
C PRO A 158 -23.48 -27.85 17.22
N GLY A 159 -23.25 -27.97 15.91
CA GLY A 159 -23.55 -26.92 14.91
C GLY A 159 -22.46 -25.86 14.74
N ALA A 160 -21.33 -25.95 15.45
CA ALA A 160 -20.21 -25.04 15.25
C ALA A 160 -19.53 -25.31 13.89
N PHE A 161 -19.26 -24.23 13.14
CA PHE A 161 -18.49 -24.32 11.90
C PHE A 161 -17.08 -24.88 12.19
N ILE A 162 -16.68 -25.93 11.44
CA ILE A 162 -15.36 -26.57 11.55
C ILE A 162 -14.58 -26.33 10.26
N PHE A 163 -13.35 -25.86 10.41
CA PHE A 163 -12.39 -25.76 9.32
C PHE A 163 -11.82 -27.15 8.99
N ASP A 164 -11.64 -27.44 7.69
CA ASP A 164 -10.82 -28.59 7.30
C ASP A 164 -9.34 -28.38 7.70
N GLN A 165 -8.52 -29.43 7.56
CA GLN A 165 -7.12 -29.38 7.97
C GLN A 165 -6.32 -28.25 7.29
N GLN A 166 -6.53 -28.02 5.99
CA GLN A 166 -5.83 -26.97 5.26
C GLN A 166 -6.30 -25.59 5.73
N GLN A 167 -7.60 -25.39 5.87
CA GLN A 167 -8.17 -24.14 6.34
C GLN A 167 -7.74 -23.81 7.77
N ALA A 168 -7.70 -24.80 8.66
CA ALA A 168 -7.25 -24.63 10.04
C ALA A 168 -5.77 -24.21 10.09
N TYR A 169 -4.92 -24.84 9.27
CA TYR A 169 -3.50 -24.47 9.14
C TYR A 169 -3.34 -23.03 8.64
N LEU A 170 -4.03 -22.66 7.56
CA LEU A 170 -4.01 -21.31 7.01
C LEU A 170 -4.54 -20.26 7.99
N LEU A 171 -5.63 -20.54 8.69
CA LEU A 171 -6.19 -19.64 9.70
C LEU A 171 -5.23 -19.45 10.89
N ARG A 172 -4.55 -20.53 11.32
CA ARG A 172 -3.54 -20.42 12.37
C ARG A 172 -2.35 -19.57 11.90
N HIS A 173 -1.90 -19.79 10.67
CA HIS A 173 -0.85 -18.97 10.06
C HIS A 173 -1.24 -17.49 9.97
N PHE A 174 -2.50 -17.18 9.66
CA PHE A 174 -3.00 -15.81 9.67
C PHE A 174 -2.79 -15.14 11.04
N ILE A 175 -3.24 -15.80 12.10
CA ILE A 175 -3.19 -15.28 13.48
C ILE A 175 -1.75 -15.04 13.93
N ASP A 176 -0.87 -15.98 13.63
CA ASP A 176 0.49 -15.99 14.17
C ASP A 176 1.46 -15.11 13.36
N ASN A 177 1.27 -15.02 12.04
CA ASN A 177 2.29 -14.45 11.14
C ASN A 177 1.79 -13.34 10.20
N VAL A 178 0.48 -13.20 10.00
CA VAL A 178 -0.06 -12.26 8.98
C VAL A 178 -0.84 -11.11 9.62
N ALA A 179 -1.59 -11.37 10.69
CA ALA A 179 -2.39 -10.35 11.37
C ALA A 179 -1.55 -9.17 11.86
N CYS A 180 -0.26 -9.39 12.16
CA CYS A 180 0.68 -8.33 12.55
C CYS A 180 0.89 -7.24 11.48
N PHE A 181 0.57 -7.49 10.21
CA PHE A 181 0.61 -6.46 9.16
C PHE A 181 -0.59 -5.50 9.22
N PHE A 182 -1.59 -5.80 10.06
CA PHE A 182 -2.76 -4.95 10.28
C PHE A 182 -2.84 -4.42 11.70
N ASP A 183 -2.48 -5.25 12.70
CA ASP A 183 -2.69 -4.96 14.12
C ASP A 183 -1.69 -3.98 14.75
N PHE A 184 -0.70 -3.50 14.01
CA PHE A 184 0.21 -2.52 14.58
C PHE A 184 -0.53 -1.19 14.83
N CYS A 185 -0.28 -0.60 16.00
CA CYS A 185 -1.10 0.51 16.53
C CYS A 185 -2.58 0.15 16.71
N ASP A 186 -2.88 -1.10 17.09
CA ASP A 186 -4.19 -1.56 17.55
C ASP A 186 -4.04 -2.39 18.84
N SER A 187 -4.38 -1.79 19.99
CA SER A 187 -4.22 -2.44 21.30
C SER A 187 -5.05 -3.71 21.46
N GLU A 188 -6.18 -3.81 20.76
CA GLU A 188 -7.08 -4.96 20.83
C GLU A 188 -6.74 -6.05 19.81
N ARG A 189 -5.88 -5.75 18.84
CA ARG A 189 -5.41 -6.67 17.79
C ARG A 189 -6.59 -7.33 17.07
N HIS A 190 -7.48 -6.53 16.51
CA HIS A 190 -8.74 -6.99 15.96
C HIS A 190 -8.55 -8.01 14.81
N PHE A 191 -7.49 -7.89 14.01
CA PHE A 191 -7.21 -8.87 12.96
C PHE A 191 -6.70 -10.20 13.53
N ALA A 192 -5.90 -10.22 14.59
CA ALA A 192 -5.48 -11.49 15.20
C ALA A 192 -6.56 -12.14 16.08
N ARG A 193 -7.45 -11.35 16.70
CA ARG A 193 -8.39 -11.85 17.72
C ARG A 193 -9.82 -11.98 17.22
N GLU A 194 -10.34 -10.96 16.55
CA GLU A 194 -11.76 -10.87 16.18
C GLU A 194 -12.03 -11.45 14.78
N VAL A 195 -11.23 -11.07 13.79
CA VAL A 195 -11.36 -11.54 12.40
C VAL A 195 -11.42 -13.07 12.29
N PRO A 196 -10.59 -13.87 12.99
CA PRO A 196 -10.66 -15.33 12.90
C PRO A 196 -11.96 -15.92 13.46
N GLN A 197 -12.58 -15.26 14.45
CA GLN A 197 -13.87 -15.68 14.98
C GLN A 197 -14.99 -15.35 13.98
N ARG A 198 -14.98 -14.13 13.42
CA ARG A 198 -15.95 -13.72 12.40
C ARG A 198 -15.82 -14.51 11.10
N ALA A 199 -14.62 -14.96 10.74
CA ALA A 199 -14.38 -15.86 9.60
C ALA A 199 -15.11 -17.21 9.72
N LYS A 200 -15.49 -17.65 10.93
CA LYS A 200 -16.30 -18.88 11.09
C LYS A 200 -17.71 -18.73 10.52
N THR A 201 -18.26 -17.52 10.54
CA THR A 201 -19.64 -17.24 10.11
C THR A 201 -19.72 -16.48 8.79
N CYS A 202 -18.72 -15.64 8.47
CA CYS A 202 -18.66 -14.89 7.22
C CYS A 202 -17.76 -15.58 6.17
N ARG A 203 -18.37 -16.11 5.09
CA ARG A 203 -17.66 -16.80 4.00
C ARG A 203 -16.69 -15.89 3.25
N THR A 204 -17.07 -14.64 2.98
CA THR A 204 -16.20 -13.66 2.29
C THR A 204 -14.93 -13.41 3.08
N LEU A 205 -15.08 -13.07 4.37
CA LEU A 205 -13.94 -12.80 5.26
C LEU A 205 -13.05 -14.03 5.43
N ARG A 206 -13.65 -15.21 5.55
CA ARG A 206 -12.93 -16.47 5.59
C ARG A 206 -12.03 -16.65 4.37
N ASN A 207 -12.61 -16.51 3.18
CA ASN A 207 -11.87 -16.69 1.94
C ASN A 207 -10.75 -15.65 1.80
N ALA A 208 -10.97 -14.39 2.18
CA ALA A 208 -9.91 -13.37 2.19
C ALA A 208 -8.74 -13.75 3.12
N VAL A 209 -9.04 -14.17 4.36
CA VAL A 209 -8.03 -14.61 5.34
C VAL A 209 -7.22 -15.80 4.82
N LEU A 210 -7.89 -16.81 4.27
CA LEU A 210 -7.25 -18.01 3.75
C LEU A 210 -6.41 -17.70 2.49
N ALA A 211 -6.92 -16.84 1.60
CA ALA A 211 -6.21 -16.42 0.40
C ALA A 211 -4.89 -15.71 0.73
N LEU A 212 -4.92 -14.75 1.65
CA LEU A 212 -3.74 -13.99 2.05
C LEU A 212 -2.73 -14.89 2.78
N SER A 213 -3.20 -15.78 3.65
CA SER A 213 -2.33 -16.71 4.37
C SER A 213 -1.61 -17.66 3.42
N ALA A 214 -2.34 -18.23 2.45
CA ALA A 214 -1.76 -19.07 1.40
C ALA A 214 -0.73 -18.29 0.57
N ARG A 215 -1.02 -17.02 0.24
CA ARG A 215 -0.08 -16.17 -0.50
C ARG A 215 1.20 -15.90 0.28
N HIS A 216 1.07 -15.56 1.55
CA HIS A 216 2.23 -15.29 2.40
C HIS A 216 3.10 -16.55 2.52
N LEU A 217 2.48 -17.72 2.76
CA LEU A 217 3.19 -18.99 2.85
C LEU A 217 3.90 -19.35 1.55
N SER A 218 3.27 -19.18 0.38
CA SER A 218 3.91 -19.49 -0.91
C SER A 218 5.11 -18.59 -1.21
N ARG A 219 5.20 -17.42 -0.55
CA ARG A 219 6.30 -16.47 -0.71
C ARG A 219 7.39 -16.61 0.34
N THR A 220 7.11 -17.28 1.46
CA THR A 220 8.05 -17.45 2.58
C THR A 220 8.49 -18.91 2.78
N GLY A 221 7.90 -19.86 2.05
CA GLY A 221 8.24 -21.27 2.09
C GLY A 221 7.61 -22.05 0.93
N GLU A 222 7.54 -23.37 1.09
CA GLU A 222 6.97 -24.27 0.09
C GLU A 222 5.46 -24.43 0.30
N PHE A 223 4.66 -23.65 -0.44
CA PHE A 223 3.21 -23.76 -0.43
C PHE A 223 2.64 -23.48 -1.83
N ASP A 224 1.60 -24.21 -2.22
CA ASP A 224 0.98 -24.09 -3.54
C ASP A 224 0.35 -22.69 -3.76
N PRO A 225 0.87 -21.87 -4.69
CA PRO A 225 0.31 -20.55 -4.99
C PRO A 225 -1.14 -20.59 -5.48
N PHE A 226 -1.57 -21.67 -6.15
CA PHE A 226 -2.92 -21.79 -6.71
C PHE A 226 -4.00 -21.88 -5.64
N VAL A 227 -3.65 -22.29 -4.41
CA VAL A 227 -4.57 -22.27 -3.26
C VAL A 227 -5.00 -20.85 -2.93
N SER A 228 -4.06 -19.90 -2.97
CA SER A 228 -4.35 -18.49 -2.75
C SER A 228 -5.31 -17.96 -3.81
N ASP A 229 -5.04 -18.24 -5.09
CA ASP A 229 -5.88 -17.80 -6.21
C ASP A 229 -7.30 -18.37 -6.10
N ARG A 230 -7.45 -19.63 -5.69
CA ARG A 230 -8.78 -20.25 -5.49
C ARG A 230 -9.61 -19.51 -4.45
N TYR A 231 -9.04 -19.26 -3.27
CA TYR A 231 -9.75 -18.53 -2.21
C TYR A 231 -10.00 -17.07 -2.58
N TYR A 232 -9.06 -16.43 -3.28
CA TYR A 232 -9.23 -15.08 -3.82
C TYR A 232 -10.46 -15.01 -4.73
N GLN A 233 -10.56 -15.91 -5.72
CA GLN A 233 -11.72 -15.99 -6.62
C GLN A 233 -13.03 -16.28 -5.88
N GLU A 234 -13.02 -17.18 -4.90
CA GLU A 234 -14.21 -17.45 -4.08
C GLU A 234 -14.65 -16.24 -3.24
N CYS A 235 -13.71 -15.40 -2.80
CA CYS A 235 -14.01 -14.15 -2.10
C CYS A 235 -14.67 -13.13 -3.04
N LEU A 236 -14.19 -13.02 -4.28
CA LEU A 236 -14.72 -12.06 -5.26
C LEU A 236 -16.15 -12.38 -5.71
N LYS A 237 -16.49 -13.67 -5.83
CA LYS A 237 -17.86 -14.12 -6.17
C LYS A 237 -18.91 -13.57 -5.21
N THR A 238 -18.55 -13.36 -3.94
CA THR A 238 -19.42 -12.79 -2.92
C THR A 238 -19.23 -11.29 -2.75
N LEU A 239 -18.00 -10.78 -2.86
CA LEU A 239 -17.69 -9.37 -2.60
C LEU A 239 -18.22 -8.47 -3.71
N ILE A 240 -18.00 -8.81 -4.99
CA ILE A 240 -18.37 -7.96 -6.14
C ILE A 240 -19.88 -7.68 -6.16
N PRO A 241 -20.78 -8.68 -6.04
CA PRO A 241 -22.21 -8.41 -6.00
C PRO A 241 -22.64 -7.55 -4.81
N SER A 242 -21.99 -7.71 -3.65
CA SER A 242 -22.28 -6.93 -2.46
C SER A 242 -21.87 -5.46 -2.57
N LEU A 243 -20.93 -5.08 -3.45
CA LEU A 243 -20.52 -3.67 -3.62
C LEU A 243 -21.64 -2.77 -4.15
N ASN A 244 -22.65 -3.34 -4.81
CA ASN A 244 -23.80 -2.60 -5.35
C ASN A 244 -24.95 -2.46 -4.35
N ASP A 245 -24.82 -3.02 -3.14
CA ASP A 245 -25.83 -2.96 -2.10
C ASP A 245 -25.44 -1.89 -1.05
N GLU A 246 -26.28 -0.88 -0.85
CA GLU A 246 -26.06 0.17 0.15
C GLU A 246 -25.91 -0.42 1.56
N ALA A 247 -26.60 -1.51 1.89
CA ALA A 247 -26.50 -2.18 3.19
C ALA A 247 -25.13 -2.84 3.41
N ALA A 248 -24.46 -3.27 2.33
CA ALA A 248 -23.13 -3.85 2.41
C ALA A 248 -22.09 -2.83 2.86
N THR A 249 -22.31 -1.54 2.61
CA THR A 249 -21.36 -0.48 2.96
C THR A 249 -21.16 -0.35 4.48
N SER A 250 -22.17 -0.74 5.26
CA SER A 250 -22.15 -0.78 6.72
C SER A 250 -21.69 -2.14 7.30
N ASN A 251 -21.20 -3.06 6.47
CA ASN A 251 -20.75 -4.39 6.92
C ASN A 251 -19.24 -4.39 7.27
N ASP A 252 -18.90 -4.62 8.54
CA ASP A 252 -17.52 -4.63 9.02
C ASP A 252 -16.70 -5.77 8.38
N GLU A 253 -17.31 -6.94 8.19
CA GLU A 253 -16.64 -8.11 7.60
C GLU A 253 -16.26 -7.88 6.14
N LEU A 254 -17.10 -7.20 5.36
CA LEU A 254 -16.79 -6.85 3.96
C LEU A 254 -15.69 -5.80 3.87
N LEU A 255 -15.70 -4.79 4.76
CA LEU A 255 -14.62 -3.81 4.86
C LEU A 255 -13.29 -4.50 5.22
N ALA A 256 -13.29 -5.35 6.26
CA ALA A 256 -12.10 -6.11 6.66
C ALA A 256 -11.61 -7.05 5.54
N SER A 257 -12.53 -7.72 4.84
CA SER A 257 -12.21 -8.55 3.67
C SER A 257 -11.49 -7.74 2.60
N THR A 258 -11.99 -6.56 2.27
CA THR A 258 -11.41 -5.69 1.24
C THR A 258 -10.00 -5.24 1.60
N VAL A 259 -9.77 -4.84 2.85
CA VAL A 259 -8.44 -4.46 3.36
C VAL A 259 -7.46 -5.64 3.33
N ILE A 260 -7.92 -6.86 3.64
CA ILE A 260 -7.12 -8.09 3.55
C ILE A 260 -6.75 -8.43 2.10
N LEU A 261 -7.72 -8.33 1.17
CA LEU A 261 -7.47 -8.56 -0.25
C LEU A 261 -6.49 -7.55 -0.83
N ARG A 262 -6.57 -6.28 -0.41
CA ARG A 262 -5.60 -5.25 -0.83
C ARG A 262 -4.18 -5.60 -0.40
N LEU A 263 -3.98 -6.09 0.84
CA LEU A 263 -2.66 -6.55 1.26
C LEU A 263 -2.20 -7.75 0.42
N LEU A 264 -3.10 -8.68 0.06
CA LEU A 264 -2.77 -9.80 -0.82
C LEU A 264 -2.24 -9.31 -2.17
N GLU A 265 -2.88 -8.32 -2.78
CA GLU A 265 -2.44 -7.73 -4.05
C GLU A 265 -1.09 -7.02 -3.95
N GLU A 266 -0.81 -6.39 -2.81
CA GLU A 266 0.50 -5.83 -2.49
C GLU A 266 1.56 -6.94 -2.42
N PHE A 267 1.27 -8.07 -1.76
CA PHE A 267 2.15 -9.24 -1.72
C PHE A 267 2.37 -9.91 -3.08
N ASP A 268 1.38 -9.82 -3.96
CA ASP A 268 1.46 -10.36 -5.32
C ASP A 268 2.34 -9.53 -6.26
N GLY A 269 2.71 -8.30 -5.87
CA GLY A 269 3.43 -7.36 -6.73
C GLY A 269 2.65 -6.90 -7.96
N LYS A 270 1.44 -7.42 -8.17
CA LYS A 270 0.51 -7.06 -9.24
C LYS A 270 0.08 -5.61 -9.12
N LEU A 271 -0.12 -5.10 -7.90
CA LEU A 271 -0.52 -3.72 -7.67
C LEU A 271 0.55 -2.73 -8.14
N THR A 272 1.81 -2.92 -7.71
CA THR A 272 2.92 -2.04 -8.11
C THR A 272 3.18 -2.11 -9.62
N LEU A 273 3.19 -3.30 -10.22
CA LEU A 273 3.50 -3.48 -11.65
C LEU A 273 2.40 -2.95 -12.56
N SER A 274 1.13 -3.25 -12.25
CA SER A 274 -0.01 -2.76 -13.05
C SER A 274 -0.10 -1.23 -13.03
N ILE A 275 0.19 -0.61 -11.89
CA ILE A 275 0.13 0.84 -11.77
C ILE A 275 1.37 1.52 -12.36
N SER A 276 2.58 0.99 -12.15
CA SER A 276 3.79 1.51 -12.80
C SER A 276 3.70 1.45 -14.33
N LEU A 277 3.13 0.38 -14.90
CA LEU A 277 2.91 0.26 -16.34
C LEU A 277 1.89 1.31 -16.83
N ARG A 278 0.79 1.52 -16.09
CA ARG A 278 -0.23 2.52 -16.42
C ARG A 278 0.30 3.96 -16.37
N MET A 279 1.21 4.27 -15.45
CA MET A 279 1.85 5.59 -15.35
C MET A 279 2.87 5.82 -16.47
N MET A 280 3.62 4.79 -16.86
CA MET A 280 4.64 4.88 -17.91
C MET A 280 4.01 4.94 -19.32
N ILE A 281 2.87 4.30 -19.53
CA ILE A 281 2.20 4.23 -20.84
C ILE A 281 0.69 4.51 -20.69
N PRO A 282 0.27 5.78 -20.53
CA PRO A 282 -1.15 6.15 -20.38
C PRO A 282 -2.01 5.71 -21.58
N SER A 283 -1.41 5.55 -22.75
CA SER A 283 -2.05 5.12 -23.99
C SER A 283 -2.48 3.64 -23.96
N LEU A 284 -1.83 2.80 -23.16
CA LEU A 284 -2.16 1.37 -23.02
C LEU A 284 -3.24 1.11 -21.96
N THR A 285 -3.75 2.15 -21.28
CA THR A 285 -4.84 2.02 -20.30
C THR A 285 -6.11 1.41 -20.91
N LYS A 286 -6.32 1.59 -22.23
CA LYS A 286 -7.44 0.96 -22.98
C LYS A 286 -7.16 -0.48 -23.44
N LEU A 287 -5.90 -0.94 -23.41
CA LEU A 287 -5.45 -2.26 -23.88
C LEU A 287 -5.09 -3.22 -22.74
N ALA A 288 -4.88 -2.70 -21.53
CA ALA A 288 -4.86 -3.51 -20.33
C ALA A 288 -6.27 -4.06 -20.09
N VAL A 289 -6.60 -5.16 -20.77
CA VAL A 289 -7.77 -5.97 -20.45
C VAL A 289 -7.61 -6.35 -18.99
N PRO A 290 -8.47 -5.87 -18.06
CA PRO A 290 -8.47 -6.40 -16.72
C PRO A 290 -8.65 -7.90 -16.88
N ILE A 291 -7.73 -8.70 -16.34
CA ILE A 291 -8.03 -10.11 -16.12
C ILE A 291 -9.36 -10.08 -15.37
N VAL A 292 -10.41 -10.66 -15.95
CA VAL A 292 -11.77 -10.60 -15.41
C VAL A 292 -11.70 -10.88 -13.89
N GLY A 293 -12.01 -9.86 -13.07
CA GLY A 293 -11.94 -9.93 -11.61
C GLY A 293 -10.64 -9.45 -10.92
N SER A 294 -9.66 -8.89 -11.62
CA SER A 294 -8.45 -8.27 -11.05
C SER A 294 -8.28 -6.85 -11.57
N ASP A 295 -9.18 -5.96 -11.16
CA ASP A 295 -8.88 -4.52 -11.20
C ASP A 295 -8.13 -4.18 -9.89
N PRO A 296 -6.80 -3.93 -9.93
CA PRO A 296 -6.01 -3.60 -8.74
C PRO A 296 -6.43 -2.26 -8.13
N GLN A 297 -7.13 -1.41 -8.89
CA GLN A 297 -7.76 -0.22 -8.34
C GLN A 297 -9.15 -0.49 -7.80
N GLY A 298 -9.82 -1.57 -8.22
CA GLY A 298 -11.19 -1.93 -7.82
C GLY A 298 -11.34 -2.09 -6.31
N HIS A 299 -10.36 -2.67 -5.61
CA HIS A 299 -10.38 -2.78 -4.13
C HIS A 299 -9.92 -1.50 -3.42
N SER A 300 -9.06 -0.69 -4.06
CA SER A 300 -8.72 0.65 -3.55
C SER A 300 -9.91 1.61 -3.65
N PHE A 301 -10.68 1.54 -4.74
CA PHE A 301 -11.97 2.20 -4.88
C PHE A 301 -12.99 1.57 -3.95
N GLY A 302 -13.04 0.24 -3.84
CA GLY A 302 -13.95 -0.49 -2.95
C GLY A 302 -13.80 -0.06 -1.50
N THR A 303 -12.59 -0.06 -0.94
CA THR A 303 -12.32 0.39 0.44
C THR A 303 -12.78 1.83 0.63
N LEU A 304 -12.47 2.70 -0.33
CA LEU A 304 -12.87 4.10 -0.30
C LEU A 304 -14.39 4.28 -0.44
N SER A 305 -15.06 3.46 -1.25
CA SER A 305 -16.52 3.45 -1.44
C SER A 305 -17.23 2.95 -0.18
N PHE A 306 -16.71 1.91 0.48
CA PHE A 306 -17.20 1.48 1.79
C PHE A 306 -17.14 2.66 2.76
N ILE A 307 -16.00 3.32 2.87
CA ILE A 307 -15.80 4.44 3.81
C ILE A 307 -16.69 5.64 3.45
N LYS A 308 -16.86 5.97 2.15
CA LYS A 308 -17.68 7.09 1.68
C LYS A 308 -19.18 6.90 1.91
N ALA A 309 -19.72 5.72 1.66
CA ALA A 309 -21.17 5.46 1.76
C ALA A 309 -21.71 5.50 3.21
N GLN A 310 -20.85 5.77 4.19
CA GLN A 310 -21.19 5.77 5.61
C GLN A 310 -21.44 7.16 6.20
N ASP A 311 -21.44 8.23 5.39
CA ASP A 311 -21.79 9.58 5.83
C ASP A 311 -23.24 9.62 6.38
N GLY A 312 -23.39 9.40 7.70
CA GLY A 312 -24.68 9.41 8.41
C GLY A 312 -24.89 8.32 9.47
N HIS A 313 -23.98 7.36 9.65
CA HIS A 313 -24.17 6.21 10.55
C HIS A 313 -23.49 6.34 11.93
N SER A 314 -23.98 5.56 12.91
CA SER A 314 -23.56 5.49 14.32
C SER A 314 -22.06 5.22 14.56
N LYS A 315 -21.58 5.48 15.78
CA LYS A 315 -20.19 5.26 16.26
C LYS A 315 -19.56 3.97 15.68
N ALA A 316 -18.41 4.12 15.02
CA ALA A 316 -17.69 3.00 14.41
C ALA A 316 -17.39 1.87 15.43
N THR A 317 -17.53 0.62 14.98
CA THR A 317 -17.13 -0.57 15.76
C THR A 317 -15.59 -0.66 15.85
N GLY A 318 -15.08 -1.46 16.80
CA GLY A 318 -13.63 -1.66 16.96
C GLY A 318 -12.97 -2.23 15.69
N LEU A 319 -13.55 -3.27 15.10
CA LEU A 319 -13.05 -3.85 13.84
C LEU A 319 -13.06 -2.85 12.69
N ARG A 320 -14.10 -2.02 12.58
CA ARG A 320 -14.18 -0.97 11.56
C ARG A 320 -13.06 0.06 11.73
N GLN A 321 -12.80 0.48 12.96
CA GLN A 321 -11.70 1.38 13.29
C GLN A 321 -10.33 0.76 12.96
N ALA A 322 -10.15 -0.54 13.22
CA ALA A 322 -8.92 -1.25 12.88
C ALA A 322 -8.74 -1.37 11.35
N ALA A 323 -9.80 -1.73 10.62
CA ALA A 323 -9.78 -1.82 9.17
C ALA A 323 -9.53 -0.45 8.51
N PHE A 324 -10.08 0.62 9.09
CA PHE A 324 -9.79 2.00 8.70
C PHE A 324 -8.29 2.32 8.82
N TRP A 325 -7.68 2.06 9.96
CA TRP A 325 -6.26 2.35 10.18
C TRP A 325 -5.37 1.55 9.25
N ALA A 326 -5.70 0.27 9.02
CA ALA A 326 -5.03 -0.55 8.03
C ALA A 326 -5.14 0.05 6.61
N GLY A 327 -6.34 0.44 6.20
CA GLY A 327 -6.59 1.06 4.89
C GLY A 327 -5.83 2.37 4.68
N LEU A 328 -5.78 3.24 5.69
CA LEU A 328 -5.01 4.50 5.63
C LEU A 328 -3.53 4.21 5.41
N ARG A 329 -2.97 3.20 6.08
CA ARG A 329 -1.55 2.85 5.96
C ARG A 329 -1.20 2.24 4.61
N GLN A 330 -2.08 1.41 4.06
CA GLN A 330 -1.98 0.96 2.67
C GLN A 330 -2.08 2.14 1.69
N ASP A 331 -2.87 3.18 2.01
CA ASP A 331 -2.96 4.38 1.16
C ASP A 331 -1.70 5.24 1.23
N ILE A 332 -1.07 5.38 2.40
CA ILE A 332 0.26 6.01 2.54
C ILE A 332 1.29 5.28 1.68
N PHE A 333 1.36 3.94 1.77
CA PHE A 333 2.28 3.14 0.95
C PHE A 333 2.07 3.40 -0.54
N LEU A 334 0.81 3.37 -0.98
CA LEU A 334 0.45 3.59 -2.37
C LEU A 334 0.74 5.04 -2.82
N SER A 335 0.51 6.02 -1.96
CA SER A 335 0.82 7.43 -2.20
C SER A 335 2.31 7.68 -2.41
N LEU A 336 3.16 7.04 -1.63
CA LEU A 336 4.61 7.10 -1.79
C LEU A 336 5.06 6.44 -3.09
N THR A 337 4.56 5.23 -3.37
CA THR A 337 4.94 4.45 -4.54
C THR A 337 4.53 5.13 -5.85
N LEU A 338 3.39 5.82 -5.84
CA LEU A 338 2.82 6.45 -7.03
C LEU A 338 3.02 7.95 -7.11
N HIS A 339 3.66 8.56 -6.12
CA HIS A 339 3.77 10.02 -5.99
C HIS A 339 2.41 10.73 -6.14
N ARG A 340 1.38 10.21 -5.46
CA ARG A 340 0.01 10.77 -5.48
C ARG A 340 -0.45 11.15 -4.08
N SER A 341 -1.32 12.15 -3.98
CA SER A 341 -1.97 12.49 -2.70
C SER A 341 -2.75 11.30 -2.13
N PRO A 342 -2.66 11.03 -0.81
CA PRO A 342 -3.54 10.09 -0.15
C PRO A 342 -4.96 10.66 -0.13
N GLY A 343 -5.94 9.77 -0.10
CA GLY A 343 -7.36 10.11 -0.05
C GLY A 343 -7.85 10.57 1.32
N ILE A 344 -6.98 11.08 2.22
CA ILE A 344 -7.22 11.27 3.66
C ILE A 344 -8.49 12.07 4.00
N GLN A 345 -8.91 12.99 3.14
CA GLN A 345 -10.13 13.77 3.31
C GLN A 345 -11.39 12.90 3.38
N HIS A 346 -11.37 11.77 2.68
CA HIS A 346 -12.46 10.79 2.69
C HIS A 346 -12.48 9.91 3.94
N TYR A 347 -11.47 10.01 4.81
CA TYR A 347 -11.28 9.19 6.01
C TYR A 347 -11.61 9.98 7.30
N SER A 348 -11.77 11.31 7.23
CA SER A 348 -11.76 12.17 8.42
C SER A 348 -13.05 12.19 9.24
N HIS A 349 -14.20 11.83 8.68
CA HIS A 349 -15.50 12.00 9.34
C HIS A 349 -15.95 10.80 10.19
N HIS A 350 -15.40 9.60 9.96
CA HIS A 350 -15.93 8.34 10.53
C HIS A 350 -15.22 7.83 11.78
N CYS A 351 -14.01 8.30 12.05
CA CYS A 351 -13.06 7.64 12.96
C CYS A 351 -12.48 8.56 14.05
N ASN A 352 -13.06 9.76 14.27
CA ASN A 352 -12.63 10.74 15.27
C ASN A 352 -11.09 10.89 15.33
N ILE A 353 -10.49 11.23 14.18
CA ILE A 353 -9.04 11.34 14.05
C ILE A 353 -8.51 12.40 15.01
N ASP A 354 -7.84 11.96 16.08
CA ASP A 354 -7.16 12.84 17.01
C ASP A 354 -5.84 13.35 16.42
N ARG A 355 -5.76 14.67 16.23
CA ARG A 355 -4.55 15.38 15.78
C ARG A 355 -3.90 16.18 16.91
N SER A 356 -4.44 16.14 18.12
CA SER A 356 -3.89 16.89 19.24
C SER A 356 -2.51 16.35 19.67
N LEU A 357 -1.79 17.14 20.46
CA LEU A 357 -0.60 16.70 21.18
C LEU A 357 -0.87 16.53 22.68
N ALA A 358 -2.15 16.39 23.05
CA ALA A 358 -2.56 16.18 24.44
C ALA A 358 -2.10 14.80 24.95
N SER A 359 -1.96 14.65 26.26
CA SER A 359 -1.65 13.35 26.86
C SER A 359 -2.66 12.28 26.43
N ALA A 360 -2.17 11.13 25.99
CA ALA A 360 -2.95 9.99 25.52
C ALA A 360 -2.09 8.72 25.65
N ASP A 361 -2.69 7.56 25.40
CA ASP A 361 -1.99 6.28 25.37
C ASP A 361 -1.06 6.13 24.15
N ASP A 362 -0.12 5.18 24.21
CA ASP A 362 0.89 5.00 23.17
C ASP A 362 0.29 4.67 21.80
N CYS A 363 -0.83 3.94 21.78
CA CYS A 363 -1.56 3.61 20.58
C CYS A 363 -2.05 4.88 19.87
N THR A 364 -2.67 5.82 20.62
CA THR A 364 -3.10 7.11 20.07
C THR A 364 -1.92 7.94 19.56
N TRP A 365 -0.79 7.97 20.29
CA TRP A 365 0.42 8.66 19.83
C TRP A 365 0.97 8.12 18.51
N ALA A 366 0.96 6.80 18.35
CA ALA A 366 1.36 6.16 17.10
C ALA A 366 0.34 6.42 15.96
N CYS A 367 -0.96 6.43 16.24
CA CYS A 367 -1.98 6.81 15.26
C CYS A 367 -1.84 8.28 14.80
N ARG A 368 -1.54 9.21 15.72
CA ARG A 368 -1.21 10.62 15.37
C ARG A 368 -0.04 10.71 14.40
N ALA A 369 0.98 9.86 14.56
CA ALA A 369 2.12 9.78 13.66
C ALA A 369 1.71 9.36 12.23
N VAL A 370 0.85 8.35 12.13
CA VAL A 370 0.32 7.83 10.86
C VAL A 370 -0.46 8.93 10.11
N VAL A 371 -1.37 9.61 10.81
CA VAL A 371 -2.18 10.70 10.23
C VAL A 371 -1.28 11.85 9.79
N HIS A 372 -0.32 12.25 10.62
CA HIS A 372 0.61 13.30 10.28
C HIS A 372 1.42 12.97 9.02
N CYS A 373 1.86 11.71 8.87
CA CYS A 373 2.53 11.28 7.64
C CYS A 373 1.61 11.39 6.41
N ALA A 374 0.32 11.06 6.54
CA ALA A 374 -0.65 11.24 5.47
C ALA A 374 -0.92 12.72 5.14
N ASP A 375 -1.00 13.60 6.14
CA ASP A 375 -1.11 15.05 5.96
C ASP A 375 0.12 15.62 5.22
N VAL A 376 1.32 15.16 5.56
CA VAL A 376 2.56 15.53 4.86
C VAL A 376 2.57 15.02 3.41
N LEU A 377 2.09 13.81 3.15
CA LEU A 377 1.97 13.29 1.78
C LEU A 377 0.94 14.08 0.97
N GLN A 378 -0.15 14.53 1.59
CA GLN A 378 -1.10 15.42 0.94
C GLN A 378 -0.47 16.76 0.59
N PHE A 379 0.37 17.33 1.47
CA PHE A 379 1.16 18.51 1.14
C PHE A 379 2.16 18.24 -0.01
N ALA A 380 2.88 17.10 0.04
CA ALA A 380 3.90 16.75 -0.92
C ALA A 380 3.33 16.44 -2.32
N PHE A 381 2.22 15.71 -2.41
CA PHE A 381 1.68 15.17 -3.67
C PHE A 381 0.25 15.64 -4.01
N GLY A 382 -0.30 16.57 -3.23
CA GLY A 382 -1.61 17.19 -3.47
C GLY A 382 -1.61 18.21 -4.62
N ARG A 383 -2.83 18.58 -5.04
CA ARG A 383 -3.05 19.59 -6.10
C ARG A 383 -3.01 21.05 -5.59
N GLY A 384 -2.98 21.25 -4.28
CA GLY A 384 -2.94 22.59 -3.66
C GLY A 384 -1.55 23.25 -3.75
N PRO A 385 -1.47 24.58 -3.63
CA PRO A 385 -0.20 25.28 -3.60
C PRO A 385 0.61 24.84 -2.37
N ARG A 386 1.89 24.49 -2.59
CA ARG A 386 2.83 24.14 -1.52
C ARG A 386 3.34 25.40 -0.83
N SER A 387 2.51 26.00 0.02
CA SER A 387 2.86 27.23 0.72
C SER A 387 3.93 26.98 1.78
N VAL A 388 4.83 27.97 1.95
CA VAL A 388 5.84 27.98 3.03
C VAL A 388 5.16 27.88 4.40
N ALA A 389 4.01 28.51 4.58
CA ALA A 389 3.24 28.45 5.82
C ALA A 389 2.75 27.04 6.15
N ALA A 390 2.19 26.32 5.17
CA ALA A 390 1.72 24.94 5.36
C ALA A 390 2.89 24.00 5.69
N HIS A 391 4.00 24.13 4.96
CA HIS A 391 5.23 23.38 5.25
C HIS A 391 5.74 23.64 6.68
N THR A 392 5.82 24.91 7.07
CA THR A 392 6.28 25.32 8.41
C THR A 392 5.39 24.73 9.50
N SER A 393 4.07 24.79 9.34
CA SER A 393 3.12 24.22 10.31
C SER A 393 3.26 22.70 10.44
N LEU A 394 3.40 21.98 9.33
CA LEU A 394 3.62 20.52 9.35
C LEU A 394 4.97 20.16 10.00
N LYS A 395 6.03 20.91 9.69
CA LYS A 395 7.36 20.72 10.30
C LYS A 395 7.32 21.01 11.80
N GLU A 396 6.65 22.06 12.22
CA GLU A 396 6.44 22.38 13.63
C GLU A 396 5.67 21.27 14.36
N TYR A 397 4.59 20.76 13.77
CA TYR A 397 3.87 19.61 14.33
C TYR A 397 4.81 18.40 14.50
N ASN A 398 5.59 18.05 13.48
CA ASN A 398 6.54 16.94 13.53
C ASN A 398 7.53 17.08 14.70
N LEU A 399 8.09 18.28 14.86
CA LEU A 399 9.03 18.60 15.94
C LEU A 399 8.36 18.59 17.32
N ASN A 400 7.14 19.11 17.43
CA ASN A 400 6.40 19.15 18.70
C ASN A 400 5.93 17.75 19.11
N TRP A 401 5.50 16.90 18.17
CA TRP A 401 5.24 15.49 18.46
C TRP A 401 6.46 14.83 19.09
N ARG A 402 7.67 15.07 18.55
CA ARG A 402 8.91 14.50 19.11
C ARG A 402 9.19 14.96 20.53
N LYS A 403 8.85 16.20 20.88
CA LYS A 403 9.05 16.78 22.21
C LYS A 403 8.00 16.31 23.22
N CYS A 404 6.75 16.17 22.79
CA CYS A 404 5.61 15.89 23.66
C CYS A 404 5.28 14.40 23.80
N ARG A 405 5.85 13.52 22.96
CA ARG A 405 5.60 12.08 23.01
C ARG A 405 5.88 11.50 24.41
N PRO A 406 5.14 10.46 24.83
CA PRO A 406 5.36 9.81 26.11
C PRO A 406 6.78 9.21 26.21
N PRO A 407 7.34 9.11 27.43
CA PRO A 407 8.67 8.52 27.64
C PRO A 407 8.82 7.06 27.18
N SER A 408 7.72 6.33 27.02
CA SER A 408 7.66 4.96 26.46
C SER A 408 8.19 4.87 25.02
N PHE A 409 8.14 5.97 24.26
CA PHE A 409 8.73 6.06 22.91
C PHE A 409 10.26 6.24 22.92
N ASN A 410 10.90 6.34 24.09
CA ASN A 410 12.35 6.35 24.16
C ASN A 410 12.90 4.95 23.81
N PRO A 411 13.89 4.85 22.93
CA PRO A 411 14.52 3.57 22.64
C PRO A 411 15.07 2.92 23.91
N LEU A 412 14.88 1.59 24.02
CA LEU A 412 15.55 0.77 25.03
C LEU A 412 17.07 0.78 24.83
N PHE A 413 17.50 0.91 23.57
CA PHE A 413 18.88 1.05 23.16
C PHE A 413 18.96 1.88 21.88
N SER A 414 19.99 2.71 21.76
CA SER A 414 20.29 3.48 20.56
C SER A 414 21.80 3.65 20.41
N ASN A 415 22.38 3.13 19.32
CA ASN A 415 23.74 3.46 18.92
C ASN A 415 23.73 4.49 17.78
N GLU A 416 23.58 5.77 18.14
CA GLU A 416 23.45 6.84 17.15
C GLU A 416 24.76 7.17 16.41
N SER A 417 25.92 6.70 16.87
CA SER A 417 27.20 6.89 16.17
C SER A 417 27.14 6.35 14.75
N ASP A 418 26.37 5.29 14.54
CA ASP A 418 26.27 4.58 13.27
C ASP A 418 25.26 5.23 12.32
N ALA A 419 24.42 6.17 12.79
CA ALA A 419 23.50 6.91 11.92
C ALA A 419 24.23 7.83 10.92
N ARG A 420 25.50 8.14 11.19
CA ARG A 420 26.39 8.88 10.28
C ARG A 420 27.39 7.96 9.57
N SER A 421 27.42 6.67 9.90
CA SER A 421 28.26 5.67 9.23
C SER A 421 27.67 5.33 7.87
N THR A 422 28.54 5.16 6.87
CA THR A 422 28.18 4.56 5.58
C THR A 422 28.34 3.04 5.60
N GLU A 423 28.92 2.48 6.66
CA GLU A 423 29.23 1.06 6.77
C GLU A 423 28.11 0.24 7.38
N THR A 424 27.37 0.80 8.34
CA THR A 424 26.37 0.10 9.15
C THR A 424 25.15 0.99 9.41
N PHE A 425 23.99 0.35 9.61
CA PHE A 425 22.80 1.05 10.10
C PHE A 425 22.82 1.16 11.63
N PRO A 426 22.23 2.22 12.22
CA PRO A 426 22.15 2.36 13.67
C PRO A 426 21.26 1.29 14.29
N ASP A 427 21.71 0.72 15.41
CA ASP A 427 20.92 -0.20 16.22
C ASP A 427 20.00 0.62 17.16
N ILE A 428 18.69 0.59 16.88
CA ILE A 428 17.66 1.35 17.59
C ILE A 428 16.54 0.41 18.00
N ARG A 429 16.48 0.04 19.28
CA ARG A 429 15.52 -0.95 19.80
C ARG A 429 14.41 -0.27 20.57
N LEU A 430 13.17 -0.52 20.17
CA LEU A 430 11.97 0.07 20.74
C LEU A 430 11.14 -1.03 21.43
N HIS A 431 10.29 -0.63 22.37
CA HIS A 431 9.63 -1.58 23.26
C HIS A 431 8.51 -2.39 22.59
N SER A 432 7.70 -1.76 21.73
CA SER A 432 6.54 -2.38 21.08
C SER A 432 6.40 -1.91 19.65
N ASP A 433 5.57 -2.60 18.88
CA ASP A 433 5.20 -2.28 17.50
C ASP A 433 4.70 -0.83 17.33
N TRP A 434 3.81 -0.30 18.17
CA TRP A 434 3.36 1.08 18.06
C TRP A 434 4.47 2.11 18.29
N HIS A 435 5.48 1.79 19.10
CA HIS A 435 6.67 2.64 19.26
C HIS A 435 7.51 2.64 18.00
N VAL A 436 7.76 1.45 17.43
CA VAL A 436 8.47 1.25 16.15
C VAL A 436 7.78 2.06 15.05
N MET A 437 6.48 1.83 14.87
CA MET A 437 5.73 2.42 13.78
C MET A 437 5.54 3.93 13.98
N GLY A 438 5.22 4.39 15.18
CA GLY A 438 5.07 5.81 15.47
C GLY A 438 6.34 6.62 15.16
N VAL A 439 7.51 6.13 15.58
CA VAL A 439 8.79 6.77 15.27
C VAL A 439 9.10 6.74 13.77
N GLN A 440 8.87 5.62 13.09
CA GLN A 440 9.16 5.50 11.66
C GLN A 440 8.23 6.38 10.79
N TYR A 441 6.93 6.45 11.08
CA TYR A 441 6.03 7.37 10.37
C TYR A 441 6.43 8.83 10.58
N LEU A 442 6.85 9.22 11.78
CA LEU A 442 7.38 10.58 12.04
C LEU A 442 8.67 10.88 11.27
N LEU A 443 9.60 9.91 11.22
CA LEU A 443 10.85 10.03 10.47
C LEU A 443 10.60 10.16 8.97
N LEU A 444 9.70 9.33 8.44
CA LEU A 444 9.31 9.38 7.03
C LEU A 444 8.64 10.71 6.68
N ALA A 445 7.68 11.16 7.48
CA ALA A 445 7.02 12.46 7.33
C ALA A 445 8.04 13.62 7.35
N TYR A 446 8.99 13.59 8.28
CA TYR A 446 10.03 14.62 8.35
C TYR A 446 10.96 14.60 7.13
N THR A 447 11.32 13.41 6.65
CA THR A 447 12.15 13.25 5.44
C THR A 447 11.44 13.79 4.20
N LEU A 448 10.13 13.56 4.07
CA LEU A 448 9.30 14.14 3.02
C LEU A 448 9.25 15.68 3.10
N LEU A 449 9.13 16.24 4.31
CA LEU A 449 9.16 17.69 4.51
C LEU A 449 10.50 18.30 4.10
N LEU A 450 11.62 17.63 4.36
CA LEU A 450 12.94 18.07 3.89
C LEU A 450 13.03 18.02 2.36
N ALA A 451 12.58 16.92 1.75
CA ALA A 451 12.63 16.73 0.29
C ALA A 451 11.67 17.64 -0.49
N HIS A 452 10.64 18.19 0.17
CA HIS A 452 9.63 19.04 -0.44
C HIS A 452 9.57 20.44 0.19
N ASP A 453 10.69 20.95 0.67
CA ASP A 453 10.80 22.30 1.20
C ASP A 453 10.55 23.36 0.10
N PRO A 454 9.51 24.21 0.22
CA PRO A 454 9.20 25.21 -0.80
C PRO A 454 10.15 26.43 -0.76
N THR A 455 10.99 26.57 0.27
CA THR A 455 11.98 27.65 0.37
C THR A 455 13.26 27.36 -0.40
N LEU A 456 13.52 26.10 -0.70
CA LEU A 456 14.68 25.66 -1.46
C LEU A 456 14.33 25.58 -2.96
N PRO A 457 15.04 26.30 -3.84
CA PRO A 457 14.84 26.15 -5.28
C PRO A 457 15.20 24.73 -5.71
N ARG A 458 14.32 24.07 -6.48
CA ARG A 458 14.49 22.68 -6.94
C ARG A 458 15.79 22.43 -7.72
N ASP A 459 16.33 23.47 -8.33
CA ASP A 459 17.53 23.45 -9.16
C ASP A 459 18.75 24.06 -8.44
N THR A 460 18.72 24.21 -7.11
CA THR A 460 19.90 24.66 -6.38
C THR A 460 21.06 23.67 -6.60
N PRO A 461 22.25 24.15 -7.00
CA PRO A 461 23.41 23.29 -7.09
C PRO A 461 23.65 22.61 -5.73
N ARG A 462 23.73 21.27 -5.75
CA ARG A 462 23.99 20.44 -4.55
C ARG A 462 25.31 20.75 -3.84
N ASP A 463 26.17 21.57 -4.46
CA ASP A 463 27.42 22.06 -3.88
C ASP A 463 27.24 23.21 -2.88
N ASN A 464 26.03 23.78 -2.73
CA ASN A 464 25.76 24.76 -1.67
C ASN A 464 25.69 24.07 -0.29
N ASP A 465 26.29 24.68 0.73
CA ASP A 465 26.36 24.15 2.10
C ASP A 465 24.98 23.82 2.68
N ASP A 466 23.98 24.68 2.44
CA ASP A 466 22.60 24.45 2.91
C ASP A 466 21.96 23.20 2.28
N SER A 467 22.19 22.95 1.00
CA SER A 467 21.69 21.76 0.30
C SER A 467 22.37 20.49 0.82
N ARG A 468 23.66 20.57 1.17
CA ARG A 468 24.40 19.43 1.73
C ARG A 468 23.90 19.04 3.11
N VAL A 469 23.58 20.02 3.96
CA VAL A 469 22.99 19.78 5.28
C VAL A 469 21.66 19.04 5.16
N VAL A 470 20.78 19.48 4.25
CA VAL A 470 19.50 18.82 4.00
C VAL A 470 19.68 17.40 3.45
N ASP A 471 20.58 17.21 2.48
CA ASP A 471 20.90 15.91 1.91
C ASP A 471 21.45 14.95 2.97
N ASP A 472 22.33 15.41 3.85
CA ASP A 472 22.88 14.64 4.97
C ASP A 472 21.80 14.25 5.99
N GLU A 473 20.84 15.14 6.27
CA GLU A 473 19.73 14.86 7.17
C GLU A 473 18.73 13.86 6.56
N ILE A 474 18.44 13.95 5.26
CA ILE A 474 17.65 12.95 4.53
C ILE A 474 18.31 11.57 4.62
N LYS A 475 19.61 11.46 4.28
CA LYS A 475 20.37 10.20 4.37
C LYS A 475 20.36 9.63 5.79
N CYS A 476 20.59 10.48 6.79
CA CYS A 476 20.54 10.10 8.20
C CYS A 476 19.18 9.52 8.60
N ASN A 477 18.07 10.14 8.17
CA ASN A 477 16.73 9.65 8.48
C ASN A 477 16.44 8.30 7.81
N VAL A 478 16.85 8.11 6.55
CA VAL A 478 16.69 6.82 5.86
C VAL A 478 17.51 5.71 6.53
N ARG A 479 18.74 6.01 6.98
CA ARG A 479 19.53 5.06 7.80
C ARG A 479 18.83 4.72 9.10
N LYS A 480 18.22 5.68 9.79
CA LYS A 480 17.42 5.43 11.00
C LYS A 480 16.19 4.58 10.71
N LEU A 481 15.49 4.82 9.59
CA LEU A 481 14.38 3.96 9.15
C LEU A 481 14.84 2.51 8.97
N CYS A 482 15.97 2.28 8.31
CA CYS A 482 16.56 0.96 8.12
C CYS A 482 17.01 0.33 9.46
N GLY A 483 17.70 1.11 10.28
CA GLY A 483 18.16 0.71 11.61
C GLY A 483 17.03 0.25 12.52
N ILE A 484 15.94 1.02 12.59
CA ILE A 484 14.74 0.64 13.35
C ILE A 484 14.14 -0.65 12.79
N GLY A 485 13.97 -0.77 11.46
CA GLY A 485 13.40 -1.95 10.84
C GLY A 485 14.21 -3.23 11.11
N LEU A 486 15.54 -3.13 11.07
CA LEU A 486 16.45 -4.26 11.31
C LEU A 486 16.58 -4.63 12.80
N SER A 487 16.47 -3.65 13.70
CA SER A 487 16.67 -3.85 15.14
C SER A 487 15.43 -4.39 15.86
N ASN A 488 14.24 -4.28 15.24
CA ASN A 488 12.95 -4.63 15.85
C ASN A 488 12.26 -5.78 15.08
N THR A 489 12.93 -6.93 14.99
CA THR A 489 12.50 -8.10 14.20
C THR A 489 11.13 -8.67 14.56
N SER A 490 10.65 -8.45 15.79
CA SER A 490 9.28 -8.81 16.22
C SER A 490 8.18 -7.94 15.60
N THR A 491 8.54 -6.88 14.88
CA THR A 491 7.61 -5.98 14.19
C THR A 491 7.93 -5.96 12.69
N PRO A 492 7.46 -6.95 11.90
CA PRO A 492 7.73 -7.03 10.45
C PRO A 492 7.34 -5.78 9.66
N ALA A 493 6.29 -5.06 10.07
CA ALA A 493 5.90 -3.80 9.44
C ALA A 493 7.02 -2.74 9.48
N GLY A 494 7.95 -2.83 10.44
CA GLY A 494 9.04 -1.88 10.58
C GLY A 494 10.04 -1.94 9.43
N ILE A 495 10.37 -3.13 8.93
CA ILE A 495 11.28 -3.24 7.77
C ILE A 495 10.58 -2.85 6.46
N PHE A 496 9.24 -2.94 6.39
CA PHE A 496 8.48 -2.46 5.23
C PHE A 496 8.55 -0.93 5.11
N MET A 497 8.48 -0.22 6.24
CA MET A 497 8.72 1.23 6.28
C MET A 497 10.14 1.60 5.84
N SER A 498 11.14 0.77 6.17
CA SER A 498 12.50 0.93 5.65
C SER A 498 12.55 0.81 4.12
N CYS A 499 11.89 -0.21 3.56
CA CYS A 499 11.77 -0.37 2.11
C CYS A 499 11.12 0.86 1.44
N MET A 500 10.06 1.41 2.02
CA MET A 500 9.43 2.65 1.51
C MET A 500 10.41 3.81 1.49
N GLY A 501 11.15 4.03 2.59
CA GLY A 501 12.17 5.06 2.67
C GLY A 501 13.29 4.86 1.64
N ILE A 502 13.79 3.63 1.48
CA ILE A 502 14.80 3.30 0.47
C ILE A 502 14.29 3.62 -0.93
N SER A 503 13.10 3.13 -1.30
CA SER A 503 12.53 3.34 -2.63
C SER A 503 12.31 4.83 -2.94
N SER A 504 11.82 5.61 -1.99
CA SER A 504 11.50 7.03 -2.19
C SER A 504 12.73 7.93 -2.21
N PHE A 505 13.79 7.59 -1.46
CA PHE A 505 14.95 8.48 -1.25
C PHE A 505 16.28 7.90 -1.73
N SER A 506 16.26 6.82 -2.53
CA SER A 506 17.47 6.14 -3.03
C SER A 506 18.43 7.06 -3.79
N HIS A 507 17.91 8.05 -4.53
CA HIS A 507 18.72 8.94 -5.37
C HIS A 507 19.59 9.95 -4.60
N TRP A 508 19.48 10.02 -3.27
CA TRP A 508 20.41 10.77 -2.42
C TRP A 508 21.67 9.98 -2.05
N PHE A 509 21.74 8.69 -2.40
CA PHE A 509 22.82 7.80 -2.03
C PHE A 509 23.75 7.52 -3.22
N PHE A 510 25.03 7.87 -3.06
CA PHE A 510 26.04 7.76 -4.11
C PHE A 510 27.17 6.79 -3.76
N GLU A 511 27.40 6.52 -2.47
CA GLU A 511 28.47 5.64 -2.01
C GLU A 511 28.12 4.17 -2.30
N PRO A 512 28.92 3.43 -3.10
CA PRO A 512 28.58 2.07 -3.51
C PRO A 512 28.34 1.10 -2.35
N ARG A 513 29.14 1.21 -1.27
CA ARG A 513 28.96 0.37 -0.08
C ARG A 513 27.62 0.62 0.60
N GLU A 514 27.21 1.88 0.66
CA GLU A 514 25.93 2.27 1.24
C GLU A 514 24.75 1.84 0.35
N GLN A 515 24.86 2.02 -0.97
CA GLN A 515 23.88 1.51 -1.93
C GLN A 515 23.68 -0.01 -1.79
N GLN A 516 24.77 -0.76 -1.61
CA GLN A 516 24.70 -2.20 -1.36
C GLN A 516 24.00 -2.52 -0.04
N ASN A 517 24.30 -1.80 1.04
CA ASN A 517 23.62 -1.98 2.33
C ASN A 517 22.11 -1.74 2.23
N LEU A 518 21.67 -0.72 1.47
CA LEU A 518 20.25 -0.45 1.23
C LEU A 518 19.60 -1.55 0.37
N LEU A 519 20.31 -2.04 -0.65
CA LEU A 519 19.84 -3.15 -1.48
C LEU A 519 19.67 -4.44 -0.65
N ASP A 520 20.59 -4.71 0.27
CA ASP A 520 20.52 -5.88 1.16
C ASP A 520 19.28 -5.83 2.07
N VAL A 521 18.84 -4.65 2.51
CA VAL A 521 17.58 -4.49 3.25
C VAL A 521 16.39 -4.94 2.40
N LEU A 522 16.32 -4.51 1.13
CA LEU A 522 15.25 -4.91 0.21
C LEU A 522 15.24 -6.43 0.01
N VAL A 523 16.39 -7.01 -0.35
CA VAL A 523 16.55 -8.46 -0.58
C VAL A 523 16.20 -9.26 0.67
N ARG A 524 16.68 -8.83 1.85
CA ARG A 524 16.38 -9.48 3.13
C ARG A 524 14.89 -9.43 3.43
N THR A 525 14.23 -8.31 3.16
CA THR A 525 12.80 -8.16 3.41
C THR A 525 11.98 -9.15 2.60
N GLU A 526 12.30 -9.30 1.31
CA GLU A 526 11.64 -10.26 0.45
C GLU A 526 11.87 -11.70 0.90
N LYS A 527 13.11 -12.06 1.24
CA LYS A 527 13.44 -13.40 1.71
C LYS A 527 12.75 -13.77 3.02
N MET A 528 12.70 -12.84 3.98
CA MET A 528 12.24 -13.13 5.35
C MET A 528 10.73 -13.00 5.52
N HIS A 529 10.11 -12.05 4.80
CA HIS A 529 8.71 -11.71 5.00
C HIS A 529 7.88 -11.90 3.74
N GLY A 530 8.48 -12.32 2.63
CA GLY A 530 7.76 -12.50 1.37
C GLY A 530 7.31 -11.18 0.73
N TRP A 531 7.73 -10.01 1.20
CA TRP A 531 7.32 -8.75 0.58
C TRP A 531 7.96 -8.57 -0.80
N PRO A 532 7.22 -8.28 -1.89
CA PRO A 532 7.81 -8.17 -3.22
C PRO A 532 8.62 -6.89 -3.38
N THR A 533 9.95 -7.01 -3.32
CA THR A 533 10.88 -5.88 -3.44
C THR A 533 11.60 -5.82 -4.79
N VAL A 534 11.51 -6.84 -5.64
CA VAL A 534 12.19 -6.89 -6.95
C VAL A 534 12.03 -5.59 -7.76
N VAL A 535 10.82 -5.03 -7.81
CA VAL A 535 10.57 -3.76 -8.52
C VAL A 535 11.34 -2.61 -7.88
N ALA A 536 11.29 -2.49 -6.56
CA ALA A 536 12.06 -1.49 -5.81
C ALA A 536 13.58 -1.67 -6.02
N GLN A 537 14.08 -2.91 -5.98
CA GLN A 537 15.49 -3.22 -6.23
C GLN A 537 15.96 -2.74 -7.61
N ASN A 538 15.14 -2.96 -8.64
CA ASN A 538 15.45 -2.51 -9.99
C ASN A 538 15.38 -0.98 -10.11
N GLN A 539 14.39 -0.35 -9.47
CA GLN A 539 14.25 1.11 -9.44
C GLN A 539 15.46 1.79 -8.78
N VAL A 540 15.92 1.30 -7.62
CA VAL A 540 17.08 1.90 -6.94
C VAL A 540 18.36 1.69 -7.74
N LYS A 541 18.57 0.50 -8.33
CA LYS A 541 19.71 0.24 -9.23
C LYS A 541 19.70 1.18 -10.43
N GLN A 542 18.54 1.39 -11.05
CA GLN A 542 18.40 2.30 -12.16
C GLN A 542 18.69 3.75 -11.75
N ALA A 543 18.23 4.18 -10.58
CA ALA A 543 18.50 5.51 -10.04
C ALA A 543 20.01 5.77 -9.86
N TRP A 544 20.75 4.77 -9.38
CA TRP A 544 22.19 4.85 -9.17
C TRP A 544 23.04 4.69 -10.44
N SER A 545 22.47 4.12 -11.52
CA SER A 545 23.14 3.99 -12.81
C SER A 545 23.10 5.25 -13.68
N ARG A 546 22.35 6.28 -13.28
CA ARG A 546 22.29 7.55 -14.00
C ARG A 546 23.57 8.34 -13.71
N PRO A 547 24.26 8.84 -14.74
CA PRO A 547 25.54 9.53 -14.60
C PRO A 547 25.43 10.85 -13.84
#